data_AF-A0A7V1Z4P0-F1
#
_entry.id   AF-A0A7V1Z4P0-F1
#
_cell.length_a   1.000
_cell.length_b   1.000
_cell.length_c   1.000
_cell.angle_alpha   90.00
_cell.angle_beta   90.00
_cell.angle_gamma   90.00
#
_symmetry.space_group_name_H-M   'P 1'
#
loop_
_entity.id
_entity.type
_entity.pdbx_description
1 polymer ?
#
loop_
_entity_poly.entity_id
_entity_poly.type
_entity_poly.pdbx_seq_one_letter_code
_entity_poly.pdbx_strand_id
1 'polypeptide(L)'
;MDWLQTASIAGGIFLAETCVVTLSTVRTILISRYQRVLAPLLGLVEISLWLLAIGQVMQNLHSPVYFLAFVAGFGTGNYLGVCVENWMALGYVVVQIITRKDATALVQTFREARFGVTRLSGQGLTGPVHILFSVVPRARLPEVSQLVEQQDPEAFYLVDELRTIRRGFIPQTMLFPFWPWRKGSVRDGLKADFQRHFPDKCAVPSCENNQGSLNSEPAKNSAKIG
;
A
#
# COMPACT_ATOMS: atom_id res chain seq x y z
N MET A 1 -24.38 -46.74 10.74
CA MET A 1 -23.66 -45.83 11.66
C MET A 1 -22.71 -44.93 10.85
N ASP A 2 -23.11 -44.60 9.63
CA ASP A 2 -22.20 -44.16 8.56
C ASP A 2 -22.24 -42.64 8.35
N TRP A 3 -23.29 -41.98 8.86
CA TRP A 3 -23.47 -40.54 8.77
C TRP A 3 -22.41 -39.76 9.55
N LEU A 4 -21.99 -40.26 10.73
CA LEU A 4 -20.91 -39.66 11.51
C LEU A 4 -19.57 -39.75 10.78
N GLN A 5 -19.27 -40.90 10.16
CA GLN A 5 -18.04 -41.06 9.37
C GLN A 5 -18.05 -40.19 8.12
N THR A 6 -19.17 -40.14 7.40
CA THR A 6 -19.32 -39.29 6.21
C THR A 6 -19.17 -37.81 6.56
N ALA A 7 -19.75 -37.38 7.68
CA ALA A 7 -19.62 -36.01 8.17
C ALA A 7 -18.17 -35.67 8.58
N SER A 8 -17.45 -36.57 9.25
CA SER A 8 -16.04 -36.35 9.60
C SER A 8 -15.14 -36.26 8.35
N ILE A 9 -15.33 -37.15 7.38
CA ILE A 9 -14.56 -37.13 6.13
C ILE A 9 -14.87 -35.87 5.31
N ALA A 10 -16.15 -35.53 5.16
CA ALA A 10 -16.57 -34.32 4.45
C ALA A 10 -16.07 -33.03 5.13
N GLY A 11 -16.10 -32.98 6.47
CA GLY A 11 -15.51 -31.88 7.24
C GLY A 11 -14.00 -31.77 7.03
N GLY A 12 -13.28 -32.89 6.99
CA GLY A 12 -11.86 -32.93 6.69
C GLY A 12 -11.52 -32.40 5.29
N ILE A 13 -12.29 -32.80 4.26
CA ILE A 13 -12.14 -32.30 2.88
C ILE A 13 -12.39 -30.79 2.82
N PHE A 14 -13.47 -30.32 3.46
CA PHE A 14 -13.81 -28.90 3.51
C PHE A 14 -12.67 -28.06 4.12
N LEU A 15 -12.13 -28.50 5.27
CA LEU A 15 -11.06 -27.79 5.98
C LEU A 15 -9.75 -27.83 5.21
N ALA A 16 -9.41 -28.99 4.63
CA ALA A 16 -8.21 -29.13 3.79
C ALA A 16 -8.26 -28.21 2.58
N GLU A 17 -9.37 -28.18 1.83
CA GLU A 17 -9.52 -27.33 0.65
C GLU A 17 -9.49 -25.85 1.00
N THR A 18 -10.16 -25.47 2.11
CA THR A 18 -10.11 -24.10 2.64
C THR A 18 -8.67 -23.66 2.95
N CYS A 19 -7.88 -24.54 3.59
CA CYS A 19 -6.47 -24.29 3.90
C CYS A 19 -5.62 -24.20 2.61
N VAL A 20 -5.87 -25.05 1.62
CA VAL A 20 -5.12 -25.04 0.35
C VAL A 20 -5.34 -23.73 -0.40
N VAL A 21 -6.59 -23.29 -0.56
CA VAL A 21 -6.92 -22.03 -1.26
C VAL A 21 -6.32 -20.83 -0.54
N THR A 22 -6.42 -20.78 0.79
CA THR A 22 -5.84 -19.68 1.58
C THR A 22 -4.30 -19.65 1.49
N LEU A 23 -3.63 -20.81 1.51
CA LEU A 23 -2.18 -20.90 1.28
C LEU A 23 -1.79 -20.42 -0.12
N SER A 24 -2.60 -20.71 -1.14
CA SER A 24 -2.38 -20.23 -2.51
C SER A 24 -2.42 -18.70 -2.62
N THR A 25 -3.36 -18.06 -1.90
CA THR A 25 -3.42 -16.60 -1.79
C THR A 25 -2.18 -16.05 -1.08
N VAL A 26 -1.77 -16.64 0.04
CA VAL A 26 -0.56 -16.24 0.77
C VAL A 26 0.68 -16.34 -0.12
N ARG A 27 0.83 -17.44 -0.88
CA ARG A 27 1.91 -17.61 -1.85
C ARG A 27 1.93 -16.49 -2.87
N THR A 28 0.79 -16.15 -3.44
CA THR A 28 0.65 -15.07 -4.43
C THR A 28 1.09 -13.72 -3.85
N ILE A 29 0.72 -13.43 -2.60
CA ILE A 29 1.15 -12.22 -1.90
C ILE A 29 2.66 -12.24 -1.59
N LEU A 30 3.23 -13.39 -1.24
CA LEU A 30 4.68 -13.50 -1.01
C LEU A 30 5.49 -13.32 -2.30
N ILE A 31 4.96 -13.78 -3.43
CA ILE A 31 5.54 -13.53 -4.76
C ILE A 31 5.55 -12.03 -5.05
N SER A 32 4.44 -11.33 -4.81
CA SER A 32 4.37 -9.87 -5.03
C SER A 32 5.32 -9.09 -4.11
N ARG A 33 5.62 -9.63 -2.91
CA ARG A 33 6.59 -9.10 -1.95
C ARG A 33 8.05 -9.51 -2.20
N TYR A 34 8.35 -10.19 -3.31
CA TYR A 34 9.68 -10.61 -3.73
C TYR A 34 10.43 -11.51 -2.72
N GLN A 35 9.69 -12.30 -1.94
CA GLN A 35 10.28 -13.29 -1.03
C GLN A 35 10.71 -14.53 -1.81
N ARG A 36 11.93 -14.49 -2.36
CA ARG A 36 12.46 -15.49 -3.31
C ARG A 36 12.55 -16.92 -2.76
N VAL A 37 12.63 -17.11 -1.44
CA VAL A 37 12.81 -18.43 -0.81
C VAL A 37 11.49 -19.03 -0.31
N LEU A 38 10.62 -18.22 0.29
CA LEU A 38 9.38 -18.70 0.90
C LEU A 38 8.31 -19.07 -0.13
N ALA A 39 8.24 -18.33 -1.25
CA ALA A 39 7.26 -18.57 -2.30
C ALA A 39 7.35 -19.98 -2.93
N PRO A 40 8.51 -20.48 -3.39
CA PRO A 40 8.61 -21.82 -3.98
C PRO A 40 8.42 -22.94 -2.94
N LEU A 41 8.88 -22.75 -1.69
CA LEU A 41 8.68 -23.73 -0.62
C LEU A 41 7.20 -23.93 -0.29
N LEU A 42 6.43 -22.84 -0.20
CA LEU A 42 4.99 -22.90 0.00
C LEU A 42 4.28 -23.56 -1.19
N GLY A 43 4.72 -23.27 -2.42
CA GLY A 43 4.16 -23.92 -3.61
C GLY A 43 4.35 -25.43 -3.63
N LEU A 44 5.49 -25.94 -3.16
CA LEU A 44 5.76 -27.38 -3.03
C LEU A 44 4.86 -28.05 -1.99
N VAL A 45 4.64 -27.39 -0.84
CA VAL A 45 3.72 -27.90 0.19
C VAL A 45 2.28 -27.86 -0.30
N GLU A 46 1.88 -26.77 -0.95
CA GLU A 46 0.52 -26.57 -1.49
C GLU A 46 0.14 -27.63 -2.51
N ILE A 47 0.99 -27.91 -3.50
CA ILE A 47 0.69 -28.93 -4.51
C ILE A 47 0.61 -30.34 -3.90
N SER A 48 1.39 -30.61 -2.84
CA SER A 48 1.34 -31.88 -2.12
C SER A 48 0.01 -32.05 -1.37
N LEU A 49 -0.47 -30.99 -0.70
CA LEU A 49 -1.78 -30.99 -0.04
C LEU A 49 -2.92 -31.15 -1.04
N TRP A 50 -2.84 -30.48 -2.18
CA TRP A 50 -3.84 -30.56 -3.23
C TRP A 50 -3.95 -31.99 -3.82
N LEU A 51 -2.81 -32.64 -4.08
CA LEU A 51 -2.76 -34.04 -4.52
C LEU A 51 -3.39 -35.02 -3.51
N LEU A 52 -3.17 -34.79 -2.21
CA LEU A 52 -3.80 -35.60 -1.16
C LEU A 52 -5.32 -35.35 -1.08
N ALA A 53 -5.77 -34.10 -1.19
CA ALA A 53 -7.18 -33.72 -1.13
C ALA A 53 -7.96 -34.32 -2.32
N ILE A 54 -7.45 -34.18 -3.54
CA ILE A 54 -8.12 -34.74 -4.72
C ILE A 54 -8.15 -36.27 -4.68
N GLY A 55 -7.13 -36.92 -4.14
CA GLY A 55 -7.12 -38.37 -3.94
C GLY A 55 -8.25 -38.84 -3.02
N GLN A 56 -8.50 -38.11 -1.93
CA GLN A 56 -9.60 -38.40 -1.01
C GLN A 56 -10.98 -38.18 -1.64
N VAL A 57 -11.13 -37.10 -2.42
CA VAL A 57 -12.37 -36.84 -3.16
C VAL A 57 -12.62 -37.97 -4.15
N MET A 58 -11.60 -38.35 -4.93
CA MET A 58 -11.69 -39.38 -5.99
C MET A 58 -12.11 -40.75 -5.46
N GLN A 59 -11.63 -41.13 -4.27
CA GLN A 59 -12.01 -42.40 -3.64
C GLN A 59 -13.46 -42.41 -3.11
N ASN A 60 -14.05 -41.23 -2.89
CA ASN A 60 -15.36 -41.07 -2.24
C ASN A 60 -16.43 -40.49 -3.19
N LEU A 61 -16.27 -40.59 -4.51
CA LEU A 61 -17.24 -40.07 -5.51
C LEU A 61 -18.67 -40.62 -5.39
N HIS A 62 -18.85 -41.70 -4.64
CA HIS A 62 -20.13 -42.41 -4.54
C HIS A 62 -21.23 -41.60 -3.85
N SER A 63 -20.88 -40.51 -3.13
CA SER A 63 -21.82 -39.61 -2.48
C SER A 63 -21.63 -38.15 -2.95
N PRO A 64 -22.69 -37.46 -3.38
CA PRO A 64 -22.61 -36.06 -3.81
C PRO A 64 -22.23 -35.10 -2.66
N VAL A 65 -22.31 -35.56 -1.41
CA VAL A 65 -21.97 -34.77 -0.22
C VAL A 65 -20.50 -34.34 -0.23
N TYR A 66 -19.59 -35.21 -0.66
CA TYR A 66 -18.15 -34.90 -0.70
C TYR A 66 -17.80 -33.86 -1.78
N PHE A 67 -18.50 -33.91 -2.92
CA PHE A 67 -18.39 -32.90 -3.95
C PHE A 67 -18.90 -31.54 -3.46
N LEU A 68 -20.04 -31.51 -2.77
CA LEU A 68 -20.59 -30.29 -2.20
C LEU A 68 -19.65 -29.68 -1.15
N ALA A 69 -19.07 -30.53 -0.28
CA ALA A 69 -18.09 -30.11 0.72
C ALA A 69 -16.82 -29.52 0.08
N PHE A 70 -16.35 -30.09 -1.03
CA PHE A 70 -15.22 -29.58 -1.78
C PHE A 70 -15.52 -28.19 -2.38
N VAL A 71 -16.64 -28.03 -3.08
CA VAL A 71 -17.05 -26.74 -3.66
C VAL A 71 -17.27 -25.68 -2.58
N ALA A 72 -17.89 -26.06 -1.45
CA ALA A 72 -18.09 -25.16 -0.31
C ALA A 72 -16.75 -24.75 0.34
N GLY A 73 -15.81 -25.68 0.45
CA GLY A 73 -14.46 -25.43 0.97
C GLY A 73 -13.69 -24.44 0.08
N PHE A 74 -13.75 -24.62 -1.24
CA PHE A 74 -13.15 -23.70 -2.19
C PHE A 74 -13.74 -22.29 -2.09
N GLY A 75 -15.07 -22.16 -2.02
CA GLY A 75 -15.74 -20.87 -1.86
C GLY A 75 -15.36 -20.16 -0.55
N THR A 76 -15.36 -20.91 0.56
CA THR A 76 -14.98 -20.38 1.89
C THR A 76 -13.51 -19.99 1.95
N GLY A 77 -12.63 -20.79 1.34
CA GLY A 77 -11.20 -20.52 1.23
C GLY A 77 -10.91 -19.22 0.47
N ASN A 78 -11.65 -18.92 -0.60
CA ASN A 78 -11.50 -17.66 -1.31
C ASN A 78 -11.94 -16.46 -0.46
N TYR A 79 -13.06 -16.57 0.25
CA TYR A 79 -13.51 -15.51 1.17
C TYR A 79 -12.46 -15.24 2.26
N LEU A 80 -11.93 -16.30 2.89
CA LEU A 80 -10.83 -16.19 3.85
C LEU A 80 -9.55 -15.63 3.20
N GLY A 81 -9.28 -15.98 1.95
CA GLY A 81 -8.18 -15.43 1.15
C GLY A 81 -8.27 -13.91 1.04
N VAL A 82 -9.45 -13.37 0.75
CA VAL A 82 -9.69 -11.91 0.73
C VAL A 82 -9.48 -11.29 2.12
N CYS A 83 -9.93 -11.95 3.18
CA CYS A 83 -9.66 -11.48 4.55
C CYS A 83 -8.16 -11.46 4.88
N VAL A 84 -7.42 -12.50 4.49
CA VAL A 84 -5.98 -12.62 4.67
C VAL A 84 -5.23 -11.59 3.84
N GLU A 85 -5.67 -11.35 2.60
CA GLU A 85 -5.13 -10.30 1.74
C GLU A 85 -5.31 -8.92 2.38
N ASN A 86 -6.51 -8.60 2.85
CA ASN A 86 -6.78 -7.34 3.56
C ASN A 86 -5.93 -7.19 4.82
N TRP A 87 -5.67 -8.29 5.54
CA TRP A 87 -4.79 -8.29 6.70
C TRP A 87 -3.32 -8.06 6.31
N MET A 88 -2.82 -8.71 5.27
CA MET A 88 -1.45 -8.48 4.78
C MET A 88 -1.30 -7.14 4.02
N ALA A 89 -2.39 -6.54 3.55
CA ALA A 89 -2.43 -5.24 2.92
C ALA A 89 -2.31 -4.06 3.91
N LEU A 90 -2.10 -4.33 5.22
CA LEU A 90 -1.69 -3.37 6.26
C LEU A 90 -0.26 -2.84 6.05
N GLY A 91 0.10 -2.52 4.79
CA GLY A 91 1.35 -1.92 4.40
C GLY A 91 1.27 -0.39 4.32
N TYR A 92 2.34 0.19 3.76
CA TYR A 92 2.44 1.61 3.48
C TYR A 92 2.19 1.88 2.00
N VAL A 93 1.60 3.04 1.72
CA VAL A 93 1.40 3.57 0.38
C VAL A 93 2.07 4.93 0.28
N VAL A 94 2.59 5.27 -0.89
CA VAL A 94 2.95 6.65 -1.22
C VAL A 94 1.70 7.32 -1.76
N VAL A 95 1.32 8.43 -1.16
CA VAL A 95 0.35 9.34 -1.75
C VAL A 95 1.14 10.47 -2.39
N GLN A 96 0.99 10.60 -3.70
CA GLN A 96 1.50 11.72 -4.48
C GLN A 96 0.34 12.66 -4.77
N ILE A 97 0.41 13.89 -4.24
CA ILE A 97 -0.65 14.90 -4.39
C ILE A 97 -0.12 15.99 -5.31
N ILE A 98 -0.85 16.30 -6.37
CA ILE A 98 -0.51 17.35 -7.34
C ILE A 98 -1.55 18.46 -7.17
N THR A 99 -1.09 19.63 -6.76
CA THR A 99 -1.92 20.83 -6.59
C THR A 99 -1.35 22.00 -7.39
N ARG A 100 -2.26 22.82 -7.91
CA ARG A 100 -1.94 24.10 -8.60
C ARG A 100 -1.95 25.29 -7.64
N LYS A 101 -2.52 25.11 -6.44
CA LYS A 101 -2.64 26.15 -5.41
C LYS A 101 -1.41 26.13 -4.50
N ASP A 102 -1.36 27.09 -3.58
CA ASP A 102 -0.32 27.15 -2.56
C ASP A 102 -0.32 25.89 -1.68
N ALA A 103 0.68 25.03 -1.90
CA ALA A 103 0.85 23.79 -1.14
C ALA A 103 1.22 24.01 0.34
N THR A 104 1.49 25.25 0.77
CA THR A 104 1.98 25.57 2.11
C THR A 104 0.97 25.20 3.21
N ALA A 105 -0.31 25.49 3.00
CA ALA A 105 -1.37 25.12 3.94
C ALA A 105 -1.49 23.59 4.06
N LEU A 106 -1.51 22.89 2.92
CA LEU A 106 -1.58 21.43 2.87
C LEU A 106 -0.38 20.77 3.55
N VAL A 107 0.83 21.28 3.33
CA VAL A 107 2.05 20.79 4.01
C VAL A 107 1.96 20.97 5.52
N GLN A 108 1.44 22.09 6.02
CA GLN A 108 1.27 22.32 7.45
C GLN A 108 0.28 21.33 8.05
N THR A 109 -0.88 21.14 7.43
CA THR A 109 -1.89 20.16 7.88
C THR A 109 -1.32 18.74 7.94
N PHE A 110 -0.55 18.33 6.93
CA PHE A 110 0.11 17.01 6.94
C PHE A 110 1.15 16.87 8.05
N ARG A 111 1.93 17.92 8.33
CA ARG A 111 2.90 17.94 9.45
C ARG A 111 2.21 17.87 10.81
N GLU A 112 1.11 18.59 11.00
CA GLU A 112 0.28 18.54 12.20
C GLU A 112 -0.34 17.15 12.41
N ALA A 113 -0.80 16.52 11.34
CA ALA A 113 -1.30 15.14 11.32
C ALA A 113 -0.20 14.07 11.47
N ARG A 114 1.06 14.48 11.67
CA ARG A 114 2.26 13.64 11.85
C ARG A 114 2.62 12.80 10.63
N PHE A 115 2.22 13.21 9.43
CA PHE A 115 2.66 12.57 8.20
C PHE A 115 3.97 13.19 7.71
N GLY A 116 4.91 12.33 7.28
CA GLY A 116 6.10 12.78 6.56
C GLY A 116 5.68 13.30 5.19
N VAL A 117 6.03 14.54 4.86
CA VAL A 117 5.68 15.16 3.58
C VAL A 117 6.90 15.83 2.95
N THR A 118 7.12 15.54 1.67
CA THR A 118 8.17 16.16 0.86
C THR A 118 7.50 16.97 -0.24
N ARG A 119 7.81 18.26 -0.33
CA ARG A 119 7.29 19.17 -1.38
C ARG A 119 8.31 19.26 -2.51
N LEU A 120 7.87 19.06 -3.74
CA LEU A 120 8.60 19.34 -4.97
C LEU A 120 7.84 20.42 -5.76
N SER A 121 8.58 21.33 -6.37
CA SER A 121 8.04 22.28 -7.35
C SER A 121 8.24 21.72 -8.75
N GLY A 122 7.20 21.78 -9.57
CA GLY A 122 7.21 21.32 -10.96
C GLY A 122 6.46 22.28 -11.87
N GLN A 123 6.42 21.95 -13.16
CA GLN A 123 5.71 22.73 -14.15
C GLN A 123 4.84 21.78 -14.99
N GLY A 124 3.54 22.04 -15.01
CA GLY A 124 2.57 21.34 -15.83
C GLY A 124 2.25 22.11 -17.11
N LEU A 125 1.37 21.53 -17.94
CA LEU A 125 0.91 22.17 -19.19
C LEU A 125 0.28 23.55 -18.96
N THR A 126 -0.39 23.74 -17.82
CA THR A 126 -1.15 24.95 -17.50
C THR A 126 -0.40 25.91 -16.55
N GLY A 127 0.90 25.67 -16.28
CA GLY A 127 1.72 26.53 -15.42
C GLY A 127 2.42 25.80 -14.27
N PRO A 128 2.93 26.53 -13.26
CA PRO A 128 3.64 25.94 -12.13
C PRO A 128 2.71 25.08 -11.27
N VAL A 129 3.22 23.94 -10.78
CA VAL A 129 2.49 23.00 -9.92
C VAL A 129 3.36 22.57 -8.75
N HIS A 130 2.73 22.17 -7.65
CA HIS A 130 3.40 21.56 -6.51
C HIS A 130 3.01 20.10 -6.39
N ILE A 131 4.03 19.26 -6.22
CA ILE A 131 3.88 17.81 -6.05
C ILE A 131 4.32 17.47 -4.63
N LEU A 132 3.43 16.88 -3.85
CA LEU A 132 3.69 16.45 -2.48
C LEU A 132 3.79 14.94 -2.45
N PHE A 133 4.83 14.41 -1.83
CA PHE A 133 4.98 12.99 -1.54
C PHE A 133 4.80 12.75 -0.06
N SER A 134 3.91 11.84 0.30
CA SER A 134 3.75 11.39 1.68
C SER A 134 3.66 9.88 1.75
N VAL A 135 4.39 9.30 2.70
CA VAL A 135 4.30 7.86 2.99
C VAL A 135 3.31 7.68 4.13
N VAL A 136 2.21 7.01 3.86
CA VAL A 136 1.12 6.84 4.83
C VAL A 136 0.74 5.36 4.96
N PRO A 137 0.32 4.90 6.15
CA PRO A 137 -0.27 3.58 6.29
C PRO A 137 -1.55 3.48 5.45
N ARG A 138 -1.76 2.37 4.74
CA ARG A 138 -2.98 2.16 3.93
C ARG A 138 -4.26 2.33 4.76
N ALA A 139 -4.22 1.97 6.04
CA ALA A 139 -5.33 2.15 6.98
C ALA A 139 -5.73 3.62 7.22
N ARG A 140 -4.79 4.57 7.08
CA ARG A 140 -5.04 6.01 7.23
C ARG A 140 -5.24 6.73 5.89
N LEU A 141 -5.28 6.00 4.77
CA LEU A 141 -5.56 6.57 3.46
C LEU A 141 -6.89 7.36 3.40
N PRO A 142 -8.00 6.90 4.03
CA PRO A 142 -9.25 7.67 4.04
C PRO A 142 -9.13 9.03 4.75
N GLU A 143 -8.29 9.14 5.77
CA GLU A 143 -8.02 10.40 6.47
C GLU A 143 -7.27 11.37 5.56
N VAL A 144 -6.29 10.87 4.81
CA VAL A 144 -5.51 11.66 3.85
C VAL A 144 -6.39 12.17 2.71
N SER A 145 -7.25 11.33 2.14
CA SER A 145 -8.16 11.76 1.07
C SER A 145 -9.12 12.85 1.55
N GLN A 146 -9.67 12.72 2.77
CA GLN A 146 -10.55 13.75 3.34
C GLN A 146 -9.83 15.08 3.55
N LEU A 147 -8.57 15.05 4.03
CA LEU A 147 -7.77 16.26 4.21
C LEU A 147 -7.46 16.95 2.88
N VAL A 148 -7.17 16.19 1.83
CA VAL A 148 -6.91 16.75 0.49
C VAL A 148 -8.19 17.36 -0.08
N GLU A 149 -9.31 16.66 -0.02
CA GLU A 149 -10.59 17.10 -0.57
C GLU A 149 -11.13 18.37 0.12
N GLN A 150 -10.91 18.52 1.43
CA GLN A 150 -11.28 19.72 2.18
C GLN A 150 -10.45 20.96 1.80
N GLN A 151 -9.17 20.77 1.49
CA GLN A 151 -8.24 21.88 1.23
C GLN A 151 -8.21 22.26 -0.25
N ASP A 152 -8.22 21.27 -1.14
CA ASP A 152 -8.18 21.48 -2.58
C ASP A 152 -9.01 20.43 -3.34
N PRO A 153 -10.29 20.71 -3.62
CA PRO A 153 -11.16 19.79 -4.35
C PRO A 153 -10.76 19.60 -5.82
N GLU A 154 -9.87 20.43 -6.37
CA GLU A 154 -9.32 20.25 -7.71
C GLU A 154 -7.96 19.51 -7.72
N ALA A 155 -7.44 19.14 -6.54
CA ALA A 155 -6.16 18.44 -6.45
C ALA A 155 -6.32 16.99 -6.94
N PHE A 156 -5.35 16.56 -7.74
CA PHE A 156 -5.25 15.17 -8.17
C PHE A 156 -4.30 14.44 -7.23
N TYR A 157 -4.67 13.27 -6.72
CA TYR A 157 -3.76 12.43 -5.95
C TYR A 157 -3.65 11.03 -6.53
N LEU A 158 -2.43 10.51 -6.54
CA LEU A 158 -2.07 9.17 -6.93
C LEU A 158 -1.67 8.37 -5.68
N VAL A 159 -2.14 7.13 -5.58
CA VAL A 159 -1.76 6.21 -4.51
C VAL A 159 -0.93 5.11 -5.15
N ASP A 160 0.34 5.01 -4.75
CA ASP A 160 1.27 3.98 -5.21
C ASP A 160 1.67 3.06 -4.06
N GLU A 161 1.77 1.77 -4.32
CA GLU A 161 2.09 0.79 -3.29
C GLU A 161 3.60 0.67 -3.07
N LEU A 162 4.04 0.85 -1.83
CA LEU A 162 5.45 0.69 -1.49
C LEU A 162 5.83 -0.79 -1.40
N ARG A 163 6.75 -1.21 -2.27
CA ARG A 163 7.30 -2.56 -2.27
C ARG A 163 8.43 -2.76 -1.27
N THR A 164 9.22 -1.71 -1.00
CA THR A 164 10.34 -1.77 -0.06
C THR A 164 10.60 -0.39 0.52
N ILE A 165 10.75 -0.31 1.85
CA ILE A 165 11.16 0.93 2.52
C ILE A 165 12.52 0.69 3.16
N ARG A 166 13.55 1.36 2.65
CA ARG A 166 14.88 1.40 3.28
C ARG A 166 15.11 2.82 3.82
N ARG A 167 14.63 3.07 5.05
CA ARG A 167 14.73 4.34 5.82
C ARG A 167 13.79 5.47 5.33
N GLY A 168 13.37 6.35 6.26
CA GLY A 168 12.47 7.49 6.04
C GLY A 168 11.71 7.89 7.31
N PHE A 169 11.11 9.10 7.35
CA PHE A 169 10.20 9.50 8.43
C PHE A 169 8.87 8.77 8.24
N ILE A 170 8.76 7.60 8.85
CA ILE A 170 7.51 6.87 8.97
C ILE A 170 6.96 7.20 10.36
N PRO A 171 5.72 7.71 10.50
CA PRO A 171 5.13 7.85 11.82
C PRO A 171 5.17 6.49 12.52
N GLN A 172 5.97 6.38 13.59
CA GLN A 172 6.21 5.13 14.33
C GLN A 172 5.00 4.62 15.13
N THR A 173 3.78 5.04 14.79
CA THR A 173 2.58 4.61 15.51
C THR A 173 1.83 3.56 14.70
N MET A 174 1.82 2.35 15.27
CA MET A 174 1.07 1.14 14.90
C MET A 174 1.69 0.22 13.84
N LEU A 175 2.79 -0.44 14.22
CA LEU A 175 2.91 -1.88 13.95
C LEU A 175 2.00 -2.59 14.97
N PHE A 176 1.12 -3.49 14.49
CA PHE A 176 0.12 -4.28 15.24
C PHE A 176 -1.26 -3.62 15.44
N PRO A 177 -2.27 -3.97 14.62
CA PRO A 177 -3.68 -3.64 14.87
C PRO A 177 -4.41 -4.70 15.70
N PHE A 178 -3.73 -5.70 16.28
CA PHE A 178 -4.42 -6.86 16.86
C PHE A 178 -4.92 -6.69 18.31
N TRP A 179 -4.74 -5.55 18.98
CA TRP A 179 -5.22 -5.40 20.36
C TRP A 179 -6.39 -4.40 20.48
N PRO A 180 -7.64 -4.85 20.73
CA PRO A 180 -8.81 -3.98 20.84
C PRO A 180 -8.90 -3.21 22.18
N TRP A 181 -7.87 -3.26 23.04
CA TRP A 181 -7.98 -2.81 24.43
C TRP A 181 -6.85 -1.85 24.85
N ARG A 182 -6.76 -0.68 24.22
CA ARG A 182 -6.09 0.48 24.85
C ARG A 182 -6.55 1.82 24.24
N LYS A 183 -7.76 2.26 24.61
CA LYS A 183 -8.10 3.69 24.55
C LYS A 183 -7.39 4.36 25.73
N GLY A 184 -6.41 5.23 25.46
CA GLY A 184 -5.88 6.09 26.50
C GLY A 184 -4.50 6.67 26.21
N SER A 185 -4.49 7.96 25.88
CA SER A 185 -3.45 8.91 26.29
C SER A 185 -2.02 8.69 25.79
N VAL A 186 -1.79 9.01 24.50
CA VAL A 186 -0.46 9.44 24.03
C VAL A 186 -0.59 10.80 23.33
N ARG A 187 -1.35 11.71 23.94
CA ARG A 187 -1.59 13.06 23.40
C ARG A 187 -0.69 14.13 24.04
N ASP A 188 -0.08 13.85 25.20
CA ASP A 188 0.50 14.92 26.03
C ASP A 188 2.03 14.87 26.21
N GLY A 189 2.71 13.76 25.90
CA GLY A 189 4.17 13.65 26.08
C GLY A 189 5.03 14.15 24.90
N LEU A 190 4.45 14.25 23.69
CA LEU A 190 5.21 14.43 22.43
C LEU A 190 5.18 15.87 21.88
N LYS A 191 4.82 16.84 22.72
CA LYS A 191 5.07 18.27 22.44
C LYS A 191 6.47 18.71 22.89
N ALA A 192 7.02 18.08 23.93
CA ALA A 192 8.29 18.50 24.54
C ALA A 192 9.54 18.12 23.72
N ASP A 193 9.49 17.04 22.93
CA ASP A 193 10.63 16.61 22.11
C ASP A 193 10.66 17.21 20.70
N PHE A 194 9.53 17.72 20.20
CA PHE A 194 9.47 18.31 18.86
C PHE A 194 10.22 19.65 18.78
N GLN A 195 10.15 20.47 19.84
CA GLN A 195 10.84 21.77 19.89
C GLN A 195 12.37 21.65 20.04
N ARG A 196 12.89 20.51 20.52
CA ARG A 196 14.33 20.34 20.74
C ARG A 196 15.10 19.93 19.48
N HIS A 197 14.43 19.32 18.50
CA HIS A 197 15.11 18.71 17.36
C HIS A 197 15.04 19.53 16.06
N PHE A 198 14.25 20.60 16.01
CA PHE A 198 14.11 21.47 14.83
C PHE A 198 14.04 22.94 15.25
N PRO A 199 15.16 23.68 15.28
CA PRO A 199 15.09 25.14 15.32
C PRO A 199 14.51 25.67 14.00
N ASP A 200 13.59 26.63 14.09
CA ASP A 200 12.79 27.26 13.03
C ASP A 200 13.57 28.06 11.96
N LYS A 201 14.81 27.68 11.64
CA LYS A 201 15.65 28.39 10.68
C LYS A 201 16.13 27.48 9.56
N CYS A 202 15.21 27.16 8.66
CA CYS A 202 15.56 26.97 7.25
C CYS A 202 14.73 27.97 6.44
N ALA A 203 15.17 29.23 6.46
CA ALA A 203 14.80 30.19 5.43
C ALA A 203 15.33 29.65 4.10
N VAL A 204 14.43 29.39 3.16
CA VAL A 204 14.78 29.04 1.78
C VAL A 204 15.14 30.36 1.08
N PRO A 205 16.36 30.56 0.55
CA PRO A 205 16.64 31.76 -0.23
C PRO A 205 15.86 31.69 -1.55
N SER A 206 15.19 32.79 -1.86
CA SER A 206 14.46 33.03 -3.11
C SER A 206 15.39 32.88 -4.31
N CYS A 207 15.07 31.97 -5.24
CA CYS A 207 15.65 31.99 -6.58
C CYS A 207 14.89 33.03 -7.40
N GLU A 208 15.33 34.28 -7.32
CA GLU A 208 14.82 35.40 -8.11
C GLU A 208 15.98 36.04 -8.89
N ASN A 209 15.73 36.28 -10.18
CA ASN A 209 16.48 37.11 -11.13
C ASN A 209 17.82 36.60 -11.69
N ASN A 210 17.76 36.02 -12.90
CA ASN A 210 18.59 36.49 -14.02
C ASN A 210 18.04 35.98 -15.37
N GLN A 211 17.06 36.71 -15.92
CA GLN A 211 16.78 36.71 -17.37
C GLN A 211 16.74 38.17 -17.82
N GLY A 212 17.94 38.71 -18.06
CA GLY A 212 18.14 39.98 -18.73
C GLY A 212 19.13 39.76 -19.88
N SER A 213 18.79 40.30 -21.05
CA SER A 213 19.61 40.40 -22.26
C SER A 213 19.72 39.14 -23.13
N LEU A 214 18.81 39.02 -24.11
CA LEU A 214 19.13 38.62 -25.49
C LEU A 214 17.96 39.02 -26.40
N ASN A 215 18.02 40.23 -26.94
CA ASN A 215 17.32 40.67 -28.16
C ASN A 215 18.22 41.67 -28.88
N SER A 216 18.11 41.69 -30.23
CA SER A 216 18.92 42.38 -31.27
C SER A 216 20.20 41.63 -31.68
N GLU A 217 20.48 41.21 -32.92
CA GLU A 217 20.13 41.74 -34.25
C GLU A 217 20.34 40.67 -35.36
N PRO A 218 19.89 40.90 -36.61
CA PRO A 218 19.77 39.90 -37.68
C PRO A 218 20.87 39.92 -38.75
N ALA A 219 20.92 38.82 -39.53
CA ALA A 219 21.33 38.69 -40.94
C ALA A 219 22.65 39.35 -41.45
N LYS A 220 23.61 38.52 -41.88
CA LYS A 220 24.13 38.48 -43.28
C LYS A 220 25.34 37.56 -43.45
N ASN A 221 25.16 36.59 -44.33
CA ASN A 221 25.97 36.26 -45.52
C ASN A 221 27.50 35.99 -45.43
N SER A 222 27.88 35.05 -46.30
CA SER A 222 29.20 34.87 -46.94
C SER A 222 30.22 33.92 -46.31
N ALA A 223 30.23 32.72 -46.89
CA ALA A 223 31.31 32.21 -47.76
C ALA A 223 32.47 31.38 -47.15
N LYS A 224 32.79 30.33 -47.94
CA LYS A 224 34.07 29.62 -48.12
C LYS A 224 34.50 28.62 -47.05
N ILE A 225 34.28 27.36 -47.38
CA ILE A 225 35.23 26.25 -47.19
C ILE A 225 35.07 25.45 -48.50
N GLY A 226 36.07 25.29 -49.37
CA GLY A 226 37.43 24.84 -49.09
C GLY A 226 37.50 23.40 -49.53
#